data_AF-A0A2V5JX05-F1
#
_entry.id   AF-A0A2V5JX05-F1
#
_cell.length_a   1.000
_cell.length_b   1.000
_cell.length_c   1.000
_cell.angle_alpha   90.00
_cell.angle_beta   90.00
_cell.angle_gamma   90.00
#
_symmetry.space_group_name_H-M   'P 1'
#
loop_
_entity.id
_entity.type
_entity.pdbx_description
1 polymer ?
#
loop_
_entity_poly.entity_id
_entity_poly.type
_entity_poly.pdbx_seq_one_letter_code
_entity_poly.pdbx_strand_id
1 'polypeptide(L)'
;MNSLWKLSRANAMLFPVHHSPFRRVLLLFVLLLGGFVSAVRAAAPTPTPTPTPGQLDTTFVPAPGTNDAVNVVIPQPDRKVVAAGRFTFANTVFRNRIARFNFDGSLDTSFDPGTGADGEITAAVLQSDGRIIVAGRFTSFNGFTHNGICRL
;
A
#
# COMPACT_ATOMS: atom_id res chain seq x y z
N MET A 1 -39.84 25.19 60.40
CA MET A 1 -40.12 23.74 60.29
C MET A 1 -39.05 22.99 61.07
N ASN A 2 -39.48 22.26 62.10
CA ASN A 2 -38.66 21.57 63.09
C ASN A 2 -38.18 20.20 62.57
N SER A 3 -36.96 19.81 62.93
CA SER A 3 -36.60 18.48 63.48
C SER A 3 -35.11 18.52 63.84
N LEU A 4 -34.66 18.56 65.12
CA LEU A 4 -34.65 17.48 66.12
C LEU A 4 -34.10 16.19 65.47
N TRP A 5 -32.92 15.67 65.88
CA TRP A 5 -32.69 14.99 67.15
C TRP A 5 -31.27 15.21 67.73
N LYS A 6 -31.23 15.53 69.04
CA LYS A 6 -30.07 15.47 69.94
C LYS A 6 -29.70 13.99 70.21
N LEU A 7 -28.44 13.64 70.48
CA LEU A 7 -27.83 13.39 71.81
C LEU A 7 -26.55 12.57 71.51
N SER A 8 -25.47 12.51 72.28
CA SER A 8 -24.93 13.24 73.44
C SER A 8 -23.59 12.57 73.78
N ARG A 9 -22.52 13.38 73.84
CA ARG A 9 -21.30 13.29 74.68
C ARG A 9 -20.66 11.92 74.97
N ALA A 10 -19.35 11.82 74.72
CA ALA A 10 -18.37 11.70 75.80
C ALA A 10 -16.92 11.84 75.29
N ASN A 11 -16.15 12.65 75.99
CA ASN A 11 -14.71 12.83 75.85
C ASN A 11 -13.92 11.60 76.37
N ALA A 12 -12.67 11.54 75.90
CA ALA A 12 -11.45 11.37 76.69
C ALA A 12 -10.66 10.06 76.57
N MET A 13 -9.35 10.29 76.63
CA MET A 13 -8.27 9.44 77.16
C MET A 13 -7.37 8.72 76.13
N LEU A 14 -6.25 9.41 75.89
CA LEU A 14 -4.91 8.88 75.62
C LEU A 14 -4.58 7.68 76.53
N PHE A 15 -3.90 6.66 75.99
CA PHE A 15 -2.60 6.09 76.42
C PHE A 15 -2.34 4.71 75.74
N PRO A 16 -1.06 4.26 75.64
CA PRO A 16 -0.54 3.40 74.56
C PRO A 16 -0.28 1.93 74.98
N VAL A 17 -0.03 1.03 74.03
CA VAL A 17 0.43 -0.35 74.28
C VAL A 17 1.53 -0.69 73.25
N HIS A 18 2.82 -0.62 73.61
CA HIS A 18 3.69 -1.63 74.24
C HIS A 18 4.28 -2.67 73.26
N HIS A 19 5.63 -2.72 73.29
CA HIS A 19 6.61 -3.51 72.56
C HIS A 19 6.35 -5.02 72.38
N SER A 20 6.80 -5.62 71.26
CA SER A 20 8.02 -6.47 71.25
C SER A 20 8.33 -7.08 69.85
N PRO A 21 9.59 -7.46 69.55
CA PRO A 21 10.08 -7.62 68.18
C PRO A 21 10.56 -9.05 67.88
N PHE A 22 9.70 -10.02 67.56
CA PHE A 22 10.16 -11.33 67.08
C PHE A 22 9.12 -12.05 66.19
N ARG A 23 9.36 -12.11 64.88
CA ARG A 23 8.85 -13.20 64.01
C ARG A 23 9.80 -13.47 62.83
N ARG A 24 10.47 -14.64 62.90
CA ARG A 24 10.81 -15.62 61.83
C ARG A 24 11.93 -15.23 60.83
N VAL A 25 13.17 -15.75 60.97
CA VAL A 25 13.75 -17.07 60.54
C VAL A 25 14.04 -17.22 59.01
N LEU A 26 15.33 -17.03 58.66
CA LEU A 26 16.28 -17.77 57.78
C LEU A 26 15.92 -18.31 56.36
N LEU A 27 16.63 -17.88 55.29
CA LEU A 27 17.58 -18.64 54.42
C LEU A 27 17.83 -17.94 53.04
N LEU A 28 19.11 -17.83 52.64
CA LEU A 28 19.63 -17.33 51.35
C LEU A 28 19.42 -18.33 50.19
N PHE A 29 19.08 -17.86 48.98
CA PHE A 29 19.58 -18.44 47.71
C PHE A 29 19.43 -17.42 46.56
N VAL A 30 20.56 -16.98 46.01
CA VAL A 30 20.66 -16.14 44.80
C VAL A 30 20.38 -17.02 43.57
N LEU A 31 19.42 -16.63 42.73
CA LEU A 31 19.22 -17.23 41.41
C LEU A 31 19.55 -16.20 40.32
N LEU A 32 20.77 -16.33 39.82
CA LEU A 32 21.19 -15.90 38.50
C LEU A 32 20.44 -16.77 37.48
N LEU A 33 19.54 -16.18 36.70
CA LEU A 33 19.07 -16.70 35.41
C LEU A 33 18.39 -15.55 34.63
N GLY A 34 19.07 -14.40 34.58
CA GLY A 34 18.78 -13.38 33.59
C GLY A 34 19.35 -13.83 32.25
N GLY A 35 18.68 -14.75 31.57
CA GLY A 35 18.98 -15.07 30.19
C GLY A 35 18.81 -13.82 29.36
N PHE A 36 19.90 -13.18 28.96
CA PHE A 36 19.89 -12.21 27.88
C PHE A 36 19.46 -12.98 26.64
N VAL A 37 18.18 -12.88 26.28
CA VAL A 37 17.80 -13.17 24.91
C VAL A 37 18.51 -12.09 24.09
N SER A 38 19.61 -12.44 23.42
CA SER A 38 20.06 -11.62 22.31
C SER A 38 18.92 -11.63 21.34
N ALA A 39 18.09 -10.58 21.37
CA ALA A 39 17.26 -10.27 20.23
C ALA A 39 18.25 -10.05 19.10
N VAL A 40 18.40 -11.04 18.22
CA VAL A 40 18.89 -10.79 16.88
C VAL A 40 17.88 -9.80 16.33
N ARG A 41 18.19 -8.51 16.43
CA ARG A 41 17.41 -7.49 15.75
C ARG A 41 17.53 -7.87 14.30
N ALA A 42 16.46 -8.41 13.72
CA ALA A 42 16.36 -8.52 12.28
C ALA A 42 16.75 -7.14 11.76
N ALA A 43 17.82 -7.08 10.97
CA ALA A 43 18.16 -5.85 10.29
C ALA A 43 16.87 -5.39 9.60
N ALA A 44 16.46 -4.15 9.85
CA ALA A 44 15.33 -3.58 9.15
C ALA A 44 15.54 -3.88 7.66
N PRO A 45 14.50 -4.35 6.93
CA PRO A 45 14.66 -4.70 5.53
C PRO A 45 15.36 -3.52 4.86
N THR A 46 16.54 -3.78 4.29
CA THR A 46 17.31 -2.75 3.59
C THR A 46 16.34 -2.08 2.63
N PRO A 47 16.15 -0.74 2.70
CA PRO A 47 15.22 -0.08 1.79
C PRO A 47 15.61 -0.49 0.38
N THR A 48 14.67 -1.10 -0.34
CA THR A 48 14.88 -1.50 -1.73
C THR A 48 15.43 -0.27 -2.45
N PRO A 49 16.61 -0.37 -3.10
CA PRO A 49 17.22 0.79 -3.73
C PRO A 49 16.22 1.37 -4.71
N THR A 50 15.67 2.53 -4.37
CA THR A 50 14.82 3.26 -5.30
C THR A 50 15.73 3.73 -6.42
N PRO A 51 15.41 3.46 -7.69
CA PRO A 51 16.22 3.93 -8.81
C PRO A 51 16.43 5.43 -8.67
N THR A 52 17.68 5.88 -8.81
CA THR A 52 17.97 7.32 -8.82
C THR A 52 17.28 7.93 -10.05
N PRO A 53 16.50 9.03 -9.91
CA PRO A 53 15.85 9.65 -11.06
C PRO A 53 16.80 9.87 -12.23
N GLY A 54 16.39 9.46 -13.44
CA GLY A 54 17.21 9.52 -14.65
C GLY A 54 18.11 8.30 -14.88
N GLN A 55 18.14 7.31 -13.98
CA GLN A 55 18.74 6.00 -14.21
C GLN A 55 17.70 4.97 -14.66
N LEU A 56 18.16 3.92 -15.35
CA LEU A 56 17.31 2.77 -15.68
C LEU A 56 16.79 2.13 -14.40
N ASP A 57 15.47 2.02 -14.28
CA ASP A 57 14.82 1.22 -13.26
C ASP A 57 14.85 -0.25 -13.68
N THR A 58 15.78 -1.02 -13.12
CA THR A 58 15.89 -2.46 -13.41
C THR A 58 14.82 -3.31 -12.72
N THR A 59 13.95 -2.70 -11.90
CA THR A 59 12.82 -3.39 -11.25
C THR A 59 11.53 -3.31 -12.07
N PHE A 60 11.46 -2.40 -13.05
CA PHE A 60 10.39 -2.36 -14.05
C PHE A 60 10.78 -3.20 -15.26
N VAL A 61 10.30 -4.44 -15.34
CA VAL A 61 10.73 -5.43 -16.35
C VAL A 61 9.53 -5.95 -17.16
N PRO A 62 9.09 -5.22 -18.21
CA PRO A 62 8.13 -5.74 -19.17
C PRO A 62 8.80 -6.79 -20.05
N ALA A 63 8.38 -8.06 -19.92
CA ALA A 63 8.96 -9.17 -20.66
C ALA A 63 7.87 -9.99 -21.38
N PRO A 64 7.94 -10.12 -22.72
CA PRO A 64 8.85 -9.45 -23.68
C PRO A 64 8.58 -7.96 -23.95
N GLY A 65 7.57 -7.35 -23.30
CA GLY A 65 7.12 -6.00 -23.61
C GLY A 65 6.16 -5.94 -24.79
N THR A 66 6.17 -4.83 -25.53
CA THR A 66 5.30 -4.61 -26.70
C THR A 66 5.98 -5.01 -28.01
N ASN A 67 5.20 -5.48 -28.98
CA ASN A 67 5.73 -5.95 -30.28
C ASN A 67 5.85 -4.87 -31.37
N ASP A 68 5.45 -3.63 -31.10
CA ASP A 68 5.65 -2.47 -31.96
C ASP A 68 5.72 -1.21 -31.05
N ALA A 69 5.83 -0.03 -31.66
CA ALA A 69 6.01 1.24 -30.98
C ALA A 69 4.91 1.54 -29.96
N VAL A 70 5.34 2.04 -28.80
CA VAL A 70 4.51 2.76 -27.84
C VAL A 70 4.67 4.25 -28.14
N ASN A 71 3.56 4.92 -28.42
CA ASN A 71 3.56 6.35 -28.74
C ASN A 71 3.26 7.21 -27.50
N VAL A 72 2.45 6.67 -26.58
CA VAL A 72 1.95 7.40 -25.42
C VAL A 72 2.08 6.52 -24.18
N VAL A 73 2.52 7.15 -23.09
CA VAL A 73 2.64 6.53 -21.77
C VAL A 73 1.93 7.43 -20.77
N ILE A 74 1.00 6.87 -20.00
CA ILE A 74 0.18 7.61 -19.03
C ILE A 74 0.37 6.99 -17.63
N PRO A 75 0.96 7.73 -16.68
CA PRO A 75 1.00 7.28 -15.29
C PRO A 75 -0.40 7.35 -14.68
N GLN A 76 -0.75 6.36 -13.85
CA GLN A 76 -1.99 6.33 -13.07
C GLN A 76 -1.71 6.56 -11.58
N PRO A 77 -2.69 7.04 -10.79
CA PRO A 77 -2.51 7.30 -9.36
C PRO A 77 -2.17 6.05 -8.52
N ASP A 78 -2.49 4.86 -9.03
CA ASP A 78 -2.21 3.55 -8.41
C ASP A 78 -0.80 3.02 -8.73
N ARG A 79 0.08 3.85 -9.29
CA ARG A 79 1.45 3.52 -9.73
C ARG A 79 1.50 2.53 -10.90
N LYS A 80 0.37 2.23 -11.54
CA LYS A 80 0.36 1.55 -12.83
C LYS A 80 0.60 2.54 -13.95
N VAL A 81 0.86 2.01 -15.14
CA VAL A 81 1.09 2.82 -16.33
C VAL A 81 0.31 2.24 -17.50
N VAL A 82 -0.38 3.12 -18.24
CA VAL A 82 -1.02 2.75 -19.51
C VAL A 82 -0.09 3.12 -20.65
N ALA A 83 0.19 2.14 -21.51
CA ALA A 83 0.91 2.32 -22.75
C ALA A 83 -0.06 2.23 -23.92
N ALA A 84 0.05 3.14 -24.88
CA ALA A 84 -0.74 3.12 -26.11
C ALA A 84 0.14 3.42 -27.34
N GLY A 85 -0.19 2.85 -28.49
CA GLY A 85 0.61 3.00 -29.71
C GLY A 85 0.20 2.09 -30.85
N ARG A 86 1.20 1.49 -31.51
CA ARG A 86 1.08 0.63 -32.70
C ARG A 86 1.23 -0.86 -32.42
N PHE A 87 1.38 -1.27 -31.17
CA PHE A 87 1.52 -2.68 -30.82
C PHE A 87 0.18 -3.44 -30.87
N THR A 88 0.25 -4.75 -31.06
CA THR A 88 -0.88 -5.69 -31.01
C THR A 88 -0.76 -6.69 -29.86
N PHE A 89 0.45 -6.81 -29.29
CA PHE A 89 0.74 -7.65 -28.14
C PHE A 89 1.48 -6.87 -27.06
N ALA A 90 1.18 -7.19 -25.81
CA ALA A 90 1.90 -6.77 -24.63
C ALA A 90 2.16 -7.99 -23.74
N ASN A 91 3.42 -8.28 -23.45
CA ASN A 91 3.86 -9.48 -22.74
C ASN A 91 3.21 -10.78 -23.27
N THR A 92 3.22 -10.98 -24.60
CA THR A 92 2.59 -12.12 -25.32
C THR A 92 1.06 -12.19 -25.29
N VAL A 93 0.39 -11.33 -24.53
CA VAL A 93 -1.08 -11.24 -24.50
C VAL A 93 -1.54 -10.29 -25.59
N PHE A 94 -2.58 -10.68 -26.31
CA PHE A 94 -3.21 -9.81 -27.30
C PHE A 94 -3.79 -8.56 -26.62
N ARG A 95 -3.25 -7.41 -26.99
CA ARG A 95 -3.62 -6.08 -26.48
C ARG A 95 -3.47 -5.10 -27.62
N ASN A 96 -4.55 -4.89 -28.37
CA ASN A 96 -4.53 -4.01 -29.52
C ASN A 96 -4.40 -2.55 -29.08
N ARG A 97 -3.24 -1.97 -29.39
CA ARG A 97 -2.95 -0.52 -29.34
C ARG A 97 -2.95 0.10 -27.96
N ILE A 98 -3.39 -0.60 -26.93
CA ILE A 98 -3.40 -0.14 -25.54
C ILE A 98 -3.26 -1.31 -24.55
N ALA A 99 -2.46 -1.11 -23.52
CA ALA A 99 -2.22 -2.06 -22.45
C ALA A 99 -1.88 -1.32 -21.15
N ARG A 100 -2.10 -1.95 -20.00
CA ARG A 100 -1.68 -1.44 -18.69
C ARG A 100 -0.62 -2.36 -18.08
N PHE A 101 0.41 -1.76 -17.51
CA PHE A 101 1.46 -2.46 -16.77
C PHE A 101 1.41 -2.09 -15.28
N ASN A 102 1.71 -3.07 -14.43
CA ASN A 102 1.89 -2.89 -13.01
C ASN A 102 3.21 -2.14 -12.72
N PHE A 103 3.41 -1.78 -11.46
CA PHE A 103 4.61 -1.06 -11.01
C PHE A 103 5.93 -1.81 -11.30
N ASP A 104 5.89 -3.13 -11.40
CA ASP A 104 7.05 -3.99 -11.71
C ASP A 104 7.23 -4.27 -13.22
N GLY A 105 6.40 -3.66 -14.08
CA GLY A 105 6.42 -3.91 -15.54
C GLY A 105 5.69 -5.19 -15.97
N SER A 106 5.13 -5.98 -15.04
CA SER A 106 4.23 -7.08 -15.40
C SER A 106 2.94 -6.53 -16.04
N LEU A 107 2.32 -7.30 -16.93
CA LEU A 107 1.07 -6.87 -17.58
C LEU A 107 -0.07 -6.96 -16.57
N ASP A 108 -0.86 -5.89 -16.45
CA ASP A 108 -2.11 -5.93 -15.71
C ASP A 108 -3.20 -6.57 -16.57
N THR A 109 -3.48 -7.85 -16.31
CA THR A 109 -4.49 -8.60 -17.06
C THR A 109 -5.92 -8.15 -16.78
N SER A 110 -6.18 -7.43 -15.67
CA SER A 110 -7.51 -6.89 -15.34
C SER A 110 -7.92 -5.70 -16.21
N PHE A 111 -6.96 -5.06 -16.88
CA PHE A 111 -7.24 -4.04 -17.89
C PHE A 111 -7.42 -4.71 -19.24
N ASP A 112 -8.67 -4.86 -19.69
CA ASP A 112 -9.00 -5.50 -20.96
C ASP A 112 -9.71 -4.54 -21.93
N PRO A 113 -9.05 -4.12 -23.03
CA PRO A 113 -9.67 -3.28 -24.04
C PRO A 113 -10.55 -4.09 -25.02
N GLY A 114 -10.73 -5.40 -24.81
CA GLY A 114 -11.41 -6.30 -25.73
C GLY A 114 -10.65 -6.42 -27.05
N THR A 115 -11.31 -6.15 -28.19
CA THR A 115 -10.61 -6.12 -29.49
C THR A 115 -9.73 -4.87 -29.67
N GLY A 116 -9.78 -3.91 -28.75
CA GLY A 116 -8.99 -2.68 -28.76
C GLY A 116 -9.31 -1.77 -29.93
N ALA A 117 -8.39 -0.87 -30.27
CA ALA A 117 -8.52 -0.01 -31.44
C ALA A 117 -8.06 -0.74 -32.70
N ASP A 118 -8.78 -0.56 -33.82
CA ASP A 118 -8.39 -1.09 -35.14
C ASP A 118 -7.23 -0.31 -35.80
N GLY A 119 -6.93 0.88 -35.28
CA GLY A 119 -5.87 1.77 -35.75
C GLY A 119 -4.98 2.29 -34.62
N GLU A 120 -3.87 2.91 -35.01
CA GLU A 120 -2.88 3.47 -34.08
C GLU A 120 -3.49 4.49 -33.11
N ILE A 121 -3.15 4.39 -31.83
CA ILE A 121 -3.41 5.44 -30.83
C ILE A 121 -2.18 6.36 -30.79
N THR A 122 -2.40 7.65 -31.02
CA THR A 122 -1.33 8.66 -31.10
C THR A 122 -1.38 9.67 -29.96
N ALA A 123 -2.50 9.76 -29.25
CA ALA A 123 -2.68 10.63 -28.09
C ALA A 123 -3.59 9.95 -27.06
N ALA A 124 -3.35 10.22 -25.79
CA ALA A 124 -4.27 9.83 -24.73
C ALA A 124 -4.08 10.74 -23.51
N VAL A 125 -5.12 10.84 -22.67
CA VAL A 125 -5.11 11.64 -21.43
C VAL A 125 -5.87 10.93 -20.32
N LEU A 126 -5.30 10.96 -19.11
CA LEU A 126 -5.97 10.50 -17.88
C LEU A 126 -6.93 11.58 -17.39
N GLN A 127 -8.17 11.18 -17.10
CA GLN A 127 -9.17 12.03 -16.50
C GLN A 127 -9.16 11.93 -14.97
N SER A 128 -9.73 12.92 -14.29
CA SER A 128 -9.77 12.98 -12.82
C SER A 128 -10.59 11.86 -12.17
N ASP A 129 -11.47 11.22 -12.94
CA ASP A 129 -12.27 10.06 -12.52
C ASP A 129 -11.56 8.72 -12.76
N GLY A 130 -10.29 8.73 -13.19
CA GLY A 130 -9.49 7.54 -13.48
C GLY A 130 -9.72 6.93 -14.88
N ARG A 131 -10.64 7.49 -15.68
CA ARG A 131 -10.87 7.08 -17.07
C ARG A 131 -9.82 7.64 -18.01
N ILE A 132 -9.75 7.09 -19.20
CA ILE A 132 -8.75 7.51 -20.20
C ILE A 132 -9.47 7.89 -21.48
N ILE A 133 -9.21 9.10 -21.98
CA ILE A 133 -9.57 9.46 -23.35
C ILE A 133 -8.41 9.06 -24.24
N VAL A 134 -8.68 8.31 -25.30
CA VAL A 134 -7.70 7.94 -26.33
C VAL A 134 -8.10 8.56 -27.66
N ALA A 135 -7.12 8.95 -28.46
CA ALA A 135 -7.32 9.49 -29.78
C ALA A 135 -6.24 8.99 -30.77
N GLY A 136 -6.61 8.88 -32.04
CA GLY A 136 -5.70 8.37 -33.07
C GLY A 136 -6.35 8.09 -34.41
N ARG A 137 -5.78 7.14 -35.14
CA ARG A 137 -6.14 6.79 -36.53
C ARG A 137 -7.07 5.57 -36.62
N PHE A 138 -7.86 5.33 -35.58
CA PHE A 138 -8.80 4.21 -35.52
C PHE A 138 -10.21 4.63 -35.93
N THR A 139 -10.99 3.68 -36.45
CA THR A 139 -12.41 3.85 -36.81
C THR A 139 -13.34 3.04 -35.93
N SER A 140 -12.79 2.07 -35.19
CA SER A 140 -13.52 1.30 -34.21
C SER A 140 -12.68 1.03 -32.96
N PHE A 141 -13.38 0.88 -31.85
CA PHE A 141 -12.81 0.43 -30.59
C PHE A 141 -13.70 -0.64 -29.97
N ASN A 142 -13.11 -1.79 -29.64
CA ASN A 142 -13.81 -2.95 -29.09
C ASN A 142 -15.04 -3.37 -29.94
N GLY A 143 -14.93 -3.29 -31.27
CA GLY A 143 -16.00 -3.60 -32.21
C GLY A 143 -17.08 -2.53 -32.37
N PHE A 144 -17.04 -1.43 -31.61
CA PHE A 144 -17.97 -0.31 -31.76
C PHE A 144 -17.36 0.80 -32.63
N THR A 145 -18.16 1.39 -33.52
CA THR A 145 -17.73 2.50 -34.36
C THR A 145 -17.42 3.73 -33.51
N HIS A 146 -16.15 4.10 -33.46
CA HIS A 146 -15.63 5.27 -32.78
C HIS A 146 -14.52 5.87 -33.64
N ASN A 147 -14.81 7.00 -34.29
CA ASN A 147 -13.90 7.60 -35.25
C ASN A 147 -12.86 8.47 -34.54
N GLY A 148 -11.68 7.90 -34.32
CA GLY A 148 -10.47 8.61 -33.90
C GLY A 148 -10.45 9.10 -32.45
N ILE A 149 -11.53 8.92 -31.68
CA ILE A 149 -11.58 9.26 -30.26
C ILE A 149 -12.61 8.38 -29.52
N CYS A 150 -12.22 7.89 -28.34
CA CYS A 150 -13.13 7.23 -27.40
C CYS A 150 -12.64 7.39 -25.96
N ARG A 151 -13.49 7.01 -25.00
CA ARG A 151 -13.17 7.00 -23.57
C ARG A 151 -13.28 5.56 -23.03
N LEU A 152 -12.29 5.18 -22.23
CA LEU A 152 -12.16 3.88 -21.55
C LEU A 152 -12.43 4.04 -20.06
#